data_AF-A0A7G8BNJ5-F1
#
_entry.id   AF-A0A7G8BNJ5-F1
#
_cell.length_a   1.000
_cell.length_b   1.000
_cell.length_c   1.000
_cell.angle_alpha   90.00
_cell.angle_beta   90.00
_cell.angle_gamma   90.00
#
_symmetry.space_group_name_H-M   'P 1'
#
loop_
_entity.id
_entity.type
_entity.pdbx_description
1 polymer ?
#
loop_
_entity_poly.entity_id
_entity_poly.type
_entity_poly.pdbx_seq_one_letter_code
_entity_poly.pdbx_strand_id
1 'polypeptide(L)'
;MDLPLADQVRAMALLKYVGPAKKAGSAEFSIAVKDLLKDLQALNFPLNYTPLVCNSIKTKSFQHENNLEITRIEGPKSQTGTRVIVHYRIVGAGNAGGNAPQNESPSDRARRLTEGLRGLLKKELAGKGGAEGFIQWVRSEDEDAA
;
A
#
# COMPACT_ATOMS: atom_id res chain seq x y z
N MET A 1 20.86 -5.22 -11.87
CA MET A 1 19.57 -5.45 -12.56
C MET A 1 18.84 -4.14 -12.57
N ASP A 2 18.74 -3.49 -13.72
CA ASP A 2 17.95 -2.26 -13.86
C ASP A 2 16.47 -2.62 -13.70
N LEU A 3 15.82 -2.09 -12.66
CA LEU A 3 14.39 -2.28 -12.45
C LEU A 3 13.62 -1.72 -13.65
N PRO A 4 12.51 -2.36 -14.08
CA PRO A 4 11.63 -1.79 -15.10
C PRO A 4 11.23 -0.35 -14.76
N LEU A 5 11.13 0.52 -15.77
CA LEU A 5 10.83 1.95 -15.56
C LEU A 5 9.58 2.17 -14.71
N ALA A 6 8.55 1.33 -14.87
CA ALA A 6 7.33 1.39 -14.05
C ALA A 6 7.60 1.06 -12.57
N ASP A 7 8.49 0.11 -12.29
CA ASP A 7 8.84 -0.28 -10.93
C ASP A 7 9.70 0.77 -10.24
N GLN A 8 10.57 1.46 -10.99
CA GLN A 8 11.30 2.63 -10.48
C GLN A 8 10.35 3.74 -10.03
N VAL A 9 9.30 4.03 -10.82
CA VAL A 9 8.26 4.99 -10.46
C VAL A 9 7.54 4.58 -9.17
N ARG A 10 7.13 3.31 -9.09
CA ARG A 10 6.43 2.77 -7.90
C ARG A 10 7.30 2.84 -6.65
N ALA A 11 8.57 2.44 -6.76
CA ALA A 11 9.53 2.50 -5.65
C ALA A 11 9.73 3.93 -5.15
N MET A 12 9.83 4.91 -6.05
CA MET A 12 9.95 6.32 -5.68
C MET A 12 8.69 6.88 -5.04
N ALA A 13 7.52 6.55 -5.58
CA ALA A 13 6.24 6.92 -4.98
C ALA A 13 6.12 6.35 -3.55
N LEU A 14 6.60 5.12 -3.35
CA LEU A 14 6.60 4.47 -2.05
C LEU A 14 7.50 5.14 -1.03
N LEU A 15 8.77 5.31 -1.38
CA LEU A 15 9.76 5.87 -0.47
C LEU A 15 9.41 7.28 -0.02
N LYS A 16 8.89 8.11 -0.93
CA LYS A 16 8.72 9.55 -0.67
C LYS A 16 7.32 9.96 -0.25
N TYR A 17 6.27 9.25 -0.68
CA TYR A 17 4.89 9.64 -0.39
C TYR A 17 4.21 8.64 0.53
N VAL A 18 4.17 7.36 0.14
CA VAL A 18 3.42 6.34 0.88
C VAL A 18 4.06 6.03 2.23
N GLY A 19 5.38 5.86 2.28
CA GLY A 19 6.13 5.54 3.50
C GLY A 19 5.95 6.61 4.59
N PRO A 20 6.19 7.89 4.27
CA PRO A 20 5.92 8.98 5.21
C PRO A 20 4.45 9.10 5.61
N ALA A 21 3.50 8.93 4.68
CA ALA A 21 2.06 8.98 5.00
C ALA A 21 1.65 7.85 5.96
N LYS A 22 2.17 6.62 5.76
CA LYS A 22 1.97 5.50 6.68
C LYS A 22 2.59 5.75 8.06
N LYS A 23 3.81 6.27 8.12
CA LYS A 23 4.49 6.61 9.38
C LYS A 23 3.78 7.73 10.15
N ALA A 24 3.24 8.72 9.42
CA ALA A 24 2.48 9.82 10.00
C ALA A 24 1.07 9.41 10.45
N GLY A 25 0.62 8.19 10.12
CA GLY A 25 -0.74 7.74 10.42
C GLY A 25 -1.82 8.51 9.66
N SER A 26 -1.46 9.22 8.59
CA SER A 26 -2.42 9.99 7.79
C SER A 26 -3.33 9.03 7.03
N ALA A 27 -4.64 9.15 7.22
CA ALA A 27 -5.61 8.32 6.52
C ALA A 27 -5.65 8.62 5.02
N GLU A 28 -5.29 9.84 4.62
CA GLU A 28 -5.33 10.33 3.25
C GLU A 28 -4.08 11.12 2.91
N PHE A 29 -3.60 11.01 1.68
CA PHE A 29 -2.50 11.79 1.15
C PHE A 29 -2.68 12.00 -0.36
N SER A 30 -1.93 12.95 -0.93
CA SER A 30 -1.98 13.23 -2.36
C SER A 30 -0.59 13.14 -2.98
N ILE A 31 -0.54 12.63 -4.21
CA ILE A 31 0.67 12.58 -5.03
C ILE A 31 0.44 13.47 -6.24
N ALA A 32 1.21 14.55 -6.34
CA ALA A 32 1.28 15.37 -7.53
C ALA A 32 2.27 14.76 -8.53
N VAL A 33 1.81 14.49 -9.76
CA VAL A 33 2.65 13.86 -10.80
C VAL A 33 3.85 14.74 -11.15
N LYS A 34 3.69 16.08 -11.12
CA LYS A 34 4.80 17.03 -11.32
C LYS A 34 5.95 16.82 -10.33
N ASP A 35 5.62 16.61 -9.06
CA ASP A 35 6.64 16.48 -8.01
C ASP A 35 7.30 15.11 -8.07
N LEU A 36 6.51 14.05 -8.29
CA LEU A 36 7.03 12.72 -8.54
C LEU A 36 7.96 12.68 -9.78
N LEU A 37 7.63 13.41 -10.85
CA LEU A 37 8.49 13.53 -12.03
C LEU A 37 9.80 14.25 -11.74
N LYS A 38 9.79 15.35 -10.97
CA LYS A 38 11.01 16.04 -10.56
C LYS A 38 11.92 15.12 -9.76
N ASP A 39 11.33 14.33 -8.88
CA ASP A 39 12.06 13.39 -8.03
C ASP A 39 12.70 12.25 -8.84
N LEU A 40 11.99 11.76 -9.86
CA LEU A 40 12.52 10.79 -10.80
C LEU A 40 13.61 11.38 -11.69
N GLN A 41 13.46 12.63 -12.16
CA GLN A 41 14.48 13.32 -12.94
C GLN A 41 15.80 13.46 -12.18
N ALA A 42 15.74 13.67 -10.86
CA ALA A 42 16.94 13.71 -10.01
C ALA A 42 17.70 12.36 -9.97
N LEU A 43 17.05 11.26 -10.36
CA LEU A 43 17.64 9.91 -10.45
C LEU A 43 17.97 9.51 -11.90
N ASN A 44 18.15 10.48 -12.80
CA ASN A 44 18.39 10.26 -14.24
C ASN A 44 17.24 9.55 -14.97
N PHE A 45 16.00 9.65 -14.47
CA PHE A 45 14.86 9.07 -15.16
C PHE A 45 14.56 9.79 -16.49
N PRO A 46 14.17 9.06 -17.55
CA PRO A 46 13.91 9.64 -18.87
C PRO A 46 12.81 10.72 -18.87
N LEU A 47 13.05 11.79 -19.62
CA LEU A 47 12.08 12.87 -19.85
C LEU A 47 10.94 12.39 -20.78
N ASN A 48 9.73 12.95 -20.63
CA ASN A 48 8.52 12.65 -21.42
C ASN A 48 7.77 11.35 -21.11
N TYR A 49 8.11 10.66 -20.02
CA TYR A 49 7.40 9.44 -19.58
C TYR A 49 6.21 9.73 -18.65
N THR A 50 5.65 10.94 -18.70
CA THR A 50 4.48 11.35 -17.89
C THR A 50 3.31 10.36 -17.94
N PRO A 51 2.91 9.81 -19.11
CA PRO A 51 1.85 8.80 -19.17
C PRO A 51 2.20 7.50 -18.43
N LEU A 52 3.47 7.06 -18.52
CA LEU A 52 3.95 5.88 -17.81
C LEU A 52 3.90 6.12 -16.29
N VAL A 53 4.32 7.30 -15.84
CA VAL A 53 4.27 7.66 -14.42
C VAL A 53 2.83 7.66 -13.89
N CYS A 54 1.92 8.34 -14.61
CA CYS A 54 0.50 8.35 -14.28
C CYS A 54 -0.10 6.94 -14.23
N ASN A 55 0.20 6.09 -15.22
CA ASN A 55 -0.33 4.73 -15.26
C ASN A 55 0.23 3.88 -14.12
N SER A 56 1.54 4.01 -13.83
CA SER A 56 2.22 3.23 -12.79
C SER A 56 1.60 3.47 -11.41
N ILE A 57 1.33 4.73 -11.06
CA ILE A 57 0.69 5.07 -9.77
C ILE A 57 -0.80 4.74 -9.75
N LYS A 58 -1.47 4.69 -10.90
CA LYS A 58 -2.90 4.32 -11.01
C LYS A 58 -3.14 2.81 -11.06
N THR A 59 -2.11 1.99 -11.26
CA THR A 59 -2.29 0.54 -11.38
C THR A 59 -2.92 -0.08 -10.13
N LYS A 60 -3.78 -1.10 -10.34
CA LYS A 60 -4.42 -1.84 -9.24
C LYS A 60 -3.41 -2.63 -8.40
N SER A 61 -2.34 -3.13 -9.02
CA SER A 61 -1.26 -3.82 -8.30
C SER A 61 -0.59 -2.90 -7.27
N PHE A 62 -0.20 -1.70 -7.71
CA PHE A 62 0.38 -0.69 -6.81
C PHE A 62 -0.55 -0.33 -5.65
N GLN A 63 -1.86 -0.21 -5.93
CA GLN A 63 -2.87 0.06 -4.91
C GLN A 63 -2.98 -1.09 -3.90
N HIS A 64 -3.16 -2.32 -4.39
CA HIS A 64 -3.37 -3.50 -3.55
C HIS A 64 -2.13 -3.84 -2.70
N GLU A 65 -0.94 -3.88 -3.30
CA GLU A 65 0.32 -4.17 -2.60
C GLU A 65 0.60 -3.19 -1.45
N ASN A 66 0.09 -1.96 -1.58
CA ASN A 66 0.38 -0.89 -0.62
C ASN A 66 -0.81 -0.53 0.25
N ASN A 67 -1.93 -1.25 0.15
CA ASN A 67 -3.19 -0.96 0.83
C ASN A 67 -3.63 0.48 0.59
N LEU A 68 -3.66 0.91 -0.67
CA LEU A 68 -4.06 2.24 -1.10
C LEU A 68 -5.33 2.16 -1.93
N GLU A 69 -6.18 3.15 -1.81
CA GLU A 69 -7.38 3.33 -2.61
C GLU A 69 -7.42 4.75 -3.17
N ILE A 70 -7.65 4.88 -4.48
CA ILE A 70 -7.74 6.19 -5.12
C ILE A 70 -9.09 6.82 -4.80
N THR A 71 -9.09 7.88 -4.02
CA THR A 71 -10.30 8.61 -3.61
C THR A 71 -10.71 9.62 -4.67
N ARG A 72 -9.73 10.31 -5.26
CA ARG A 72 -9.98 11.36 -6.24
C ARG A 72 -8.78 11.53 -7.17
N ILE A 73 -9.05 11.85 -8.42
CA ILE A 73 -8.03 12.26 -9.39
C ILE A 73 -8.40 13.67 -9.83
N GLU A 74 -7.56 14.64 -9.50
CA GLU A 74 -7.68 16.02 -9.99
C GLU A 74 -6.72 16.25 -11.16
N GLY A 75 -7.16 16.98 -12.17
CA GLY A 75 -6.33 17.31 -13.32
C GLY A 75 -7.13 17.61 -14.59
N PRO A 76 -6.45 18.02 -15.67
CA PRO A 76 -7.09 18.24 -16.96
C PRO A 76 -7.75 16.96 -17.48
N LYS A 77 -8.84 17.08 -18.27
CA LYS A 77 -9.69 15.95 -18.74
C LYS A 77 -8.90 14.76 -19.31
N SER A 78 -7.72 15.00 -19.88
CA SER A 78 -6.84 13.98 -20.45
C SER A 78 -6.14 13.07 -19.42
N GLN A 79 -6.09 13.46 -18.14
CA GLN A 79 -5.48 12.74 -17.01
C GLN A 79 -4.04 12.22 -17.22
N THR A 80 -3.32 12.79 -18.18
CA THR A 80 -1.98 12.38 -18.65
C THR A 80 -0.96 13.51 -18.52
N GLY A 81 -1.34 14.65 -17.95
CA GLY A 81 -0.48 15.82 -17.77
C GLY A 81 0.23 15.86 -16.41
N THR A 82 1.26 16.71 -16.32
CA THR A 82 2.02 16.95 -15.08
C THR A 82 1.19 17.58 -13.96
N ARG A 83 0.06 18.21 -14.29
CA ARG A 83 -0.90 18.80 -13.32
C ARG A 83 -1.85 17.78 -12.68
N VAL A 84 -1.68 16.48 -12.96
CA VAL A 84 -2.52 15.46 -12.35
C VAL A 84 -2.10 15.26 -10.89
N ILE A 85 -3.07 15.32 -9.99
CA ILE A 85 -2.93 15.05 -8.57
C ILE A 85 -3.82 13.85 -8.26
N VAL A 86 -3.21 12.79 -7.73
CA VAL A 86 -3.94 11.58 -7.33
C VAL A 86 -4.04 11.57 -5.81
N HIS A 87 -5.26 11.60 -5.30
CA HIS A 87 -5.56 11.48 -3.88
C HIS A 87 -5.75 10.00 -3.55
N TYR A 88 -5.00 9.55 -2.57
CA TYR A 88 -5.04 8.20 -2.05
C TYR A 88 -5.55 8.23 -0.61
N ARG A 89 -6.31 7.19 -0.27
CA ARG A 89 -6.65 6.80 1.08
C ARG A 89 -5.92 5.52 1.41
N ILE A 90 -5.37 5.40 2.61
CA ILE A 90 -4.72 4.17 3.08
C ILE A 90 -5.80 3.25 3.63
N VAL A 91 -6.10 2.18 2.90
CA VAL A 91 -7.01 1.11 3.32
C VAL A 91 -6.37 0.40 4.52
N GLY A 92 -7.08 0.33 5.63
CA GLY A 92 -6.54 -0.19 6.90
C GLY A 92 -5.96 0.88 7.85
N ALA A 93 -5.60 2.08 7.37
CA ALA A 93 -5.41 3.23 8.28
C ALA A 93 -6.74 3.64 8.95
N GLY A 94 -7.85 3.36 8.28
CA GLY A 94 -9.20 3.46 8.82
C GLY A 94 -9.53 2.50 9.98
N ASN A 95 -8.69 1.51 10.33
CA ASN A 95 -8.86 0.72 11.56
C ASN A 95 -8.06 1.26 12.76
N ALA A 96 -7.34 2.37 12.57
CA ALA A 96 -6.85 3.23 13.64
C ALA A 96 -7.74 4.48 13.86
N GLY A 97 -8.72 4.75 12.99
CA GLY A 97 -9.53 5.98 13.05
C GLY A 97 -11.03 5.87 12.74
N GLY A 98 -11.56 4.72 12.35
CA GLY A 98 -13.01 4.49 12.18
C GLY A 98 -13.52 3.54 13.26
N ASN A 99 -14.35 4.04 14.18
CA ASN A 99 -14.90 3.32 15.34
C ASN A 99 -13.90 2.89 16.43
N ALA A 100 -12.88 3.69 16.74
CA ALA A 100 -12.36 3.67 18.11
C ALA A 100 -13.34 4.45 18.99
N PRO A 101 -13.90 3.87 20.07
CA PRO A 101 -14.58 4.68 21.08
C PRO A 101 -13.60 5.78 21.49
N GLN A 102 -14.01 7.05 21.42
CA GLN A 102 -13.15 8.21 21.72
C GLN A 102 -12.59 8.20 23.17
N ASN A 103 -12.97 7.21 23.97
CA ASN A 103 -12.58 7.01 25.37
C ASN A 103 -12.00 5.61 25.64
N GLU A 104 -11.43 4.93 24.63
CA GLU A 104 -10.84 3.60 24.79
C GLU A 104 -9.51 3.66 25.56
N SER A 105 -9.39 2.90 26.65
CA SER A 105 -8.15 2.78 27.40
C SER A 105 -7.06 2.09 26.56
N PRO A 106 -5.76 2.32 26.82
CA PRO A 106 -4.68 1.62 26.14
C PRO A 106 -4.82 0.09 26.19
N SER A 107 -5.36 -0.45 27.29
CA SER A 107 -5.60 -1.88 27.48
C SER A 107 -6.72 -2.42 26.59
N ASP A 108 -7.81 -1.67 26.43
CA ASP A 108 -8.92 -2.06 25.54
C ASP A 108 -8.49 -2.02 24.07
N ARG A 109 -7.69 -1.02 23.70
CA ARG A 109 -7.09 -0.95 22.37
C ARG A 109 -6.20 -2.16 22.07
N ALA A 110 -5.35 -2.54 23.03
CA ALA A 110 -4.50 -3.71 22.89
C ALA A 110 -5.33 -4.98 22.70
N ARG A 111 -6.37 -5.17 23.53
CA ARG A 111 -7.27 -6.32 23.44
C ARG A 111 -7.97 -6.40 22.09
N ARG A 112 -8.55 -5.29 21.60
CA ARG A 112 -9.22 -5.23 20.28
C ARG A 112 -8.29 -5.63 19.14
N LEU A 113 -7.05 -5.13 19.17
CA LEU A 113 -6.03 -5.47 18.15
C LEU A 113 -5.64 -6.95 18.23
N THR A 114 -5.41 -7.48 19.43
CA THR A 114 -5.07 -8.90 19.64
C THR A 114 -6.20 -9.83 19.21
N GLU A 115 -7.46 -9.45 19.48
CA GLU A 115 -8.64 -10.20 19.00
C GLU A 115 -8.75 -10.19 17.47
N GLY A 116 -8.46 -9.06 16.82
CA GLY A 116 -8.41 -8.97 15.36
C GLY A 116 -7.33 -9.88 14.75
N LEU A 117 -6.13 -9.87 15.31
CA LEU A 117 -5.03 -10.75 14.91
C LEU A 117 -5.39 -12.23 15.10
N ARG A 118 -6.02 -12.59 16.24
CA ARG A 118 -6.51 -13.94 16.50
C ARG A 118 -7.55 -14.38 15.46
N GLY A 119 -8.44 -13.47 15.05
CA GLY A 119 -9.43 -13.73 14.02
C GLY A 119 -8.82 -14.01 12.64
N LEU A 120 -7.80 -13.23 12.26
CA LEU A 120 -7.05 -13.43 11.02
C LEU A 120 -6.34 -14.79 11.02
N LEU A 121 -5.61 -15.10 12.09
CA LEU A 121 -4.92 -16.37 12.26
C LEU A 121 -5.89 -17.56 12.20
N LYS A 122 -7.06 -17.44 12.84
CA LYS A 122 -8.09 -18.49 12.80
C LYS A 122 -8.60 -18.74 11.37
N LYS A 123 -8.73 -17.70 10.53
CA LYS A 123 -9.16 -17.84 9.13
C LYS A 123 -8.09 -18.56 8.30
N GLU A 124 -6.82 -18.18 8.47
CA GLU A 124 -5.69 -18.85 7.79
C GLU A 124 -5.60 -20.32 8.18
N LEU A 125 -5.68 -20.64 9.48
CA LEU A 125 -5.70 -22.02 9.96
C LEU A 125 -6.88 -22.80 9.37
N ALA A 126 -8.08 -22.21 9.32
CA ALA A 126 -9.24 -22.88 8.73
C ALA A 126 -9.05 -23.18 7.24
N GLY A 127 -8.44 -22.26 6.47
CA GLY A 127 -8.13 -22.46 5.05
C GLY A 127 -7.13 -23.59 4.78
N LYS A 128 -6.29 -23.93 5.78
CA LYS A 128 -5.30 -25.01 5.72
C LYS A 128 -5.79 -26.32 6.36
N GLY A 129 -7.08 -26.46 6.67
CA GLY A 129 -7.63 -27.67 7.28
C GLY A 129 -7.53 -27.71 8.81
N GLY A 130 -7.38 -26.55 9.44
CA GLY A 130 -7.20 -26.41 10.89
C GLY A 130 -5.74 -26.24 11.30
N ALA A 131 -5.50 -26.24 12.61
CA ALA A 131 -4.15 -26.04 13.16
C ALA A 131 -3.17 -27.14 12.71
N GLU A 132 -3.63 -28.40 12.67
CA GLU A 132 -2.79 -29.53 12.27
C GLU A 132 -2.43 -29.47 10.79
N GLY A 133 -3.39 -29.14 9.91
CA GLY A 133 -3.11 -28.96 8.48
C GLY A 133 -2.21 -27.75 8.19
N PHE A 134 -2.31 -26.68 8.98
CA PHE A 134 -1.35 -25.57 8.91
C PHE A 134 0.07 -26.01 9.30
N ILE A 135 0.24 -26.77 10.39
CA ILE A 135 1.57 -27.28 10.81
C ILE A 135 2.14 -28.25 9.79
N GLN A 136 1.32 -29.12 9.20
CA GLN A 136 1.75 -30.01 8.13
C GLN A 136 2.20 -29.22 6.90
N TRP A 137 1.46 -28.18 6.51
CA TRP A 137 1.82 -27.30 5.40
C TRP A 137 3.16 -26.59 5.65
N VAL A 138 3.36 -26.03 6.85
CA VAL A 138 4.64 -25.40 7.23
C VAL A 138 5.80 -26.39 7.14
N ARG A 139 5.60 -27.64 7.54
CA ARG A 139 6.64 -28.68 7.49
C ARG A 139 6.88 -29.23 6.08
N SER A 140 5.87 -29.24 5.21
CA SER A 140 6.02 -29.74 3.84
C SER A 140 6.80 -28.78 2.93
N GLU A 141 6.84 -27.47 3.23
CA GLU A 141 7.68 -26.54 2.46
C GLU A 141 9.19 -26.82 2.63
N ASP A 142 9.60 -27.56 3.67
CA ASP A 142 10.98 -28.01 3.86
C ASP A 142 11.29 -29.36 3.18
N GLU A 143 10.29 -30.17 2.81
CA GLU A 143 10.48 -31.48 2.16
C GLU A 143 10.73 -31.40 0.65
N ASP A 144 10.29 -30.34 -0.03
CA ASP A 144 10.54 -30.11 -1.47
C ASP A 144 11.93 -29.46 -1.75
N ALA A 145 12.75 -29.24 -0.72
CA ALA A 145 14.06 -28.60 -0.81
C ALA A 145 15.26 -29.56 -0.65
N ALA A 146 15.03 -30.89 -0.65
CA ALA A 146 16.05 -31.93 -0.45
C ALA A 146 16.32 -32.77 -1.70
#